data_AF-A0A061DZH9-F1
#
_entry.id   AF-A0A061DZH9-F1
#
_cell.length_a   1.000
_cell.length_b   1.000
_cell.length_c   1.000
_cell.angle_alpha   90.00
_cell.angle_beta   90.00
_cell.angle_gamma   90.00
#
_symmetry.space_group_name_H-M   'P 1'
#
loop_
_entity.id
_entity.type
_entity.pdbx_description
1 polymer ?
#
loop_
_entity_poly.entity_id
_entity_poly.type
_entity_poly.pdbx_seq_one_letter_code
_entity_poly.pdbx_strand_id
1 'polypeptide(L)'
;MVTTPNIQACYHARSNSLPSRSHPITSEVDEHLSRLVASKSASTSSSLNCKLGTLQDLHDCIDKLLRLPLTQQILAQEQQREYVDELLNASLRLLDVCTTSNVIHMDACMNEAR
;
A
#
# COMPACT_ATOMS: atom_id res chain seq x y z
N MET A 1 3.59 -7.70 63.01
CA MET A 1 3.61 -6.58 62.06
C MET A 1 4.31 -7.06 60.83
N VAL A 2 3.58 -7.23 59.73
CA VAL A 2 4.07 -7.79 58.47
C VAL A 2 4.76 -6.68 57.69
N THR A 3 6.07 -6.78 57.51
CA THR A 3 6.82 -5.89 56.63
C THR A 3 6.81 -6.51 55.23
N THR A 4 6.00 -5.96 54.34
CA THR A 4 6.02 -6.33 52.91
C THR A 4 7.27 -5.72 52.26
N PRO A 5 8.07 -6.51 51.51
CA PRO A 5 9.15 -5.94 50.72
C PRO A 5 8.54 -5.29 49.45
N ASN A 6 8.79 -4.00 49.29
CA ASN A 6 8.46 -3.23 48.08
C ASN A 6 9.34 -3.74 46.92
N ILE A 7 8.84 -4.73 46.17
CA ILE A 7 9.43 -5.14 44.91
C ILE A 7 9.04 -4.09 43.86
N GLN A 8 9.76 -2.98 43.86
CA GLN A 8 9.71 -2.02 42.77
C GLN A 8 10.43 -2.65 41.59
N ALA A 9 9.70 -3.47 40.82
CA ALA A 9 10.15 -3.96 39.53
C ALA A 9 10.49 -2.74 38.66
N CYS A 10 11.78 -2.54 38.42
CA CYS A 10 12.27 -1.50 37.53
C CYS A 10 11.91 -1.90 36.10
N TYR A 11 10.70 -1.57 35.68
CA TYR A 11 10.30 -1.69 34.29
C TYR A 11 11.09 -0.64 33.50
N HIS A 12 12.21 -1.06 32.91
CA HIS A 12 12.85 -0.26 31.86
C HIS A 12 11.93 -0.27 30.64
N ALA A 13 11.10 0.77 30.54
CA ALA A 13 10.44 1.14 29.30
C ALA A 13 11.55 1.45 28.27
N ARG A 14 11.86 0.49 27.40
CA ARG A 14 12.74 0.72 26.26
C ARG A 14 11.93 1.40 25.17
N SER A 15 12.33 2.61 24.80
CA SER A 15 11.78 3.35 23.68
C SER A 15 12.06 2.60 22.39
N ASN A 16 11.03 2.24 21.63
CA ASN A 16 11.21 1.71 20.28
C ASN A 16 11.36 2.89 19.33
N SER A 17 12.60 3.23 18.96
CA SER A 17 12.86 4.18 17.86
C SER A 17 12.64 3.47 16.53
N LEU A 18 11.76 4.00 15.68
CA LEU A 18 11.70 3.58 14.28
C LEU A 18 12.98 4.03 13.57
N PRO A 19 13.48 3.26 12.58
CA PRO A 19 14.58 3.72 11.75
C PRO A 19 14.18 5.05 11.09
N SER A 20 14.88 6.13 11.44
CA SER A 20 14.59 7.48 10.96
C SER A 20 15.05 7.71 9.52
N ARG A 21 15.77 6.75 8.93
CA ARG A 21 16.45 6.91 7.66
C ARG A 21 15.71 6.20 6.55
N SER A 22 15.36 6.95 5.51
CA SER A 22 14.80 6.43 4.27
C SER A 22 15.73 5.39 3.65
N HIS A 23 15.17 4.41 2.94
CA HIS A 23 15.96 3.38 2.26
C HIS A 23 16.93 4.03 1.26
N PRO A 24 18.19 3.59 1.13
CA PRO A 24 19.18 4.23 0.26
C PRO A 24 18.67 4.49 -1.17
N ILE A 25 17.93 3.53 -1.73
CA ILE A 25 17.33 3.64 -3.06
C ILE A 25 16.32 4.78 -3.20
N THR A 26 15.58 5.10 -2.13
CA THR A 26 14.57 6.16 -2.17
C THR A 26 15.24 7.54 -2.19
N SER A 27 16.41 7.65 -1.54
CA SER A 27 17.24 8.85 -1.63
C SER A 27 17.84 9.03 -3.02
N GLU A 28 18.28 7.94 -3.66
CA GLU A 28 18.85 7.95 -5.02
C GLU A 28 17.80 8.41 -6.06
N VAL A 29 16.57 7.88 -5.98
CA VAL A 29 15.44 8.30 -6.82
C VAL A 29 15.14 9.79 -6.65
N ASP A 30 15.07 10.28 -5.41
CA ASP A 30 14.78 11.69 -5.10
C ASP A 30 15.87 12.65 -5.64
N GLU A 31 17.14 12.24 -5.53
CA GLU A 31 18.27 12.99 -6.08
C GLU A 31 18.19 13.12 -7.61
N HIS A 32 17.96 12.00 -8.31
CA HIS A 32 17.84 12.01 -9.77
C HIS A 32 16.63 12.80 -10.26
N LEU A 33 15.50 12.73 -9.56
CA LEU A 33 14.33 13.58 -9.84
C LEU A 33 14.63 15.06 -9.65
N SER A 34 15.27 15.42 -8.52
CA SER A 34 15.66 16.80 -8.23
C SER A 34 16.60 17.37 -9.29
N ARG A 35 17.60 16.58 -9.73
CA ARG A 35 18.51 16.93 -10.83
C ARG A 35 17.78 17.12 -12.15
N LEU A 36 16.84 16.23 -12.47
CA LEU A 36 16.07 16.30 -13.72
C LEU A 36 15.19 17.56 -13.76
N VAL A 37 14.54 17.90 -12.64
CA VAL A 37 13.75 19.13 -12.50
C VAL A 37 14.62 20.38 -12.65
N ALA A 38 15.78 20.43 -11.99
CA ALA A 38 16.71 21.56 -12.10
C ALA A 38 17.22 21.77 -13.53
N SER A 39 17.39 20.68 -14.29
CA SER A 39 17.88 20.72 -15.67
C SER A 39 16.86 21.30 -16.67
N LYS A 40 15.58 21.40 -16.30
CA LYS A 40 14.49 21.85 -17.19
C LYS A 40 14.72 23.25 -17.78
N SER A 41 15.38 24.15 -17.06
CA SER A 41 15.63 25.54 -17.50
C SER A 41 16.82 25.73 -18.45
N ALA A 42 17.69 24.75 -18.63
CA ALA A 42 18.86 24.86 -19.51
C ALA A 42 18.58 24.18 -20.87
N SER A 43 18.35 24.95 -21.92
CA SER A 43 18.10 24.47 -23.28
C SER A 43 19.35 24.66 -24.16
N THR A 44 20.30 23.74 -24.03
CA THR A 44 21.44 23.58 -24.95
C THR A 44 21.54 22.10 -25.36
N SER A 45 22.15 21.81 -26.50
CA SER A 45 22.33 20.43 -26.98
C SER A 45 23.17 19.56 -26.02
N SER A 46 24.16 20.14 -25.34
CA SER A 46 24.92 19.47 -24.27
C SER A 46 24.05 19.16 -23.04
N SER A 47 23.10 20.02 -22.69
CA SER A 47 22.12 19.79 -21.63
C SER A 47 21.19 18.61 -21.96
N LEU A 48 20.93 18.34 -23.25
CA LEU A 48 20.07 17.25 -23.69
C LEU A 48 20.69 15.86 -23.41
N ASN A 49 21.98 15.65 -23.72
CA ASN A 49 22.67 14.41 -23.37
C ASN A 49 22.73 14.19 -21.85
N CYS A 50 23.00 15.24 -21.06
CA CYS A 50 23.01 15.14 -19.60
C CYS A 50 21.63 14.80 -19.02
N LYS A 51 20.56 15.34 -19.60
CA LYS A 51 19.17 15.00 -19.24
C LYS A 51 18.86 13.54 -19.52
N LEU A 52 19.23 13.04 -20.69
CA LEU A 52 19.03 11.64 -21.07
C LEU A 52 19.81 10.68 -20.16
N GLY A 53 21.06 11.01 -19.81
CA GLY A 53 21.83 10.24 -18.83
C GLY A 53 21.17 10.22 -17.45
N THR A 54 20.73 11.38 -16.95
CA THR A 54 20.02 11.46 -15.66
C THR A 54 18.70 10.67 -15.67
N LEU A 55 18.00 10.64 -16.80
CA LEU A 55 16.79 9.85 -16.97
C LEU A 55 17.07 8.34 -16.96
N GLN A 56 18.17 7.91 -17.60
CA GLN A 56 18.61 6.52 -17.56
C GLN A 56 18.96 6.10 -16.11
N ASP A 57 19.72 6.92 -15.40
CA ASP A 57 20.07 6.64 -13.99
C ASP A 57 18.80 6.50 -13.12
N LEU A 58 17.82 7.40 -13.31
CA LEU A 58 16.54 7.34 -12.61
C LEU A 58 15.78 6.05 -12.94
N HIS A 59 15.74 5.66 -14.22
CA HIS A 59 15.11 4.43 -14.66
C HIS A 59 15.74 3.21 -13.97
N ASP A 60 17.07 3.14 -13.93
CA ASP A 60 17.79 2.03 -13.28
C ASP A 60 17.52 1.98 -11.78
N CYS A 61 17.35 3.13 -11.12
CA CYS A 61 16.96 3.21 -9.71
C CYS A 61 15.55 2.69 -9.46
N ILE A 62 14.60 3.04 -10.33
CA ILE A 62 13.22 2.57 -10.25
C ILE A 62 13.16 1.06 -10.48
N ASP A 63 13.91 0.53 -11.46
CA ASP A 63 14.00 -0.91 -11.71
C ASP A 63 14.51 -1.68 -10.49
N LYS A 64 15.55 -1.16 -9.83
CA LYS A 64 16.06 -1.73 -8.57
C LYS A 64 15.00 -1.66 -7.46
N LEU A 65 14.22 -0.58 -7.37
CA LEU A 65 13.16 -0.39 -6.36
C LEU A 65 12.02 -1.39 -6.56
N LEU A 66 11.60 -1.60 -7.81
CA LEU A 66 10.56 -2.55 -8.19
C LEU A 66 10.97 -4.00 -7.95
N ARG A 67 12.29 -4.30 -7.99
CA ARG A 67 12.84 -5.63 -7.69
C ARG A 67 12.97 -5.91 -6.19
N LEU A 68 12.75 -4.93 -5.31
CA LEU A 68 12.81 -5.19 -3.88
C LEU A 68 11.66 -6.12 -3.45
N PRO A 69 11.93 -7.13 -2.60
CA PRO A 69 10.91 -8.07 -2.16
C PRO A 69 9.69 -7.39 -1.51
N LEU A 70 9.92 -6.34 -0.72
CA LEU A 70 8.86 -5.60 -0.07
C LEU A 70 7.96 -4.88 -1.08
N THR A 71 8.55 -4.26 -2.11
CA THR A 71 7.80 -3.60 -3.18
C THR A 71 6.95 -4.63 -3.94
N GLN A 72 7.53 -5.77 -4.30
CA GLN A 72 6.80 -6.85 -4.98
C GLN A 72 5.66 -7.41 -4.13
N GLN A 73 5.88 -7.57 -2.83
CA GLN A 73 4.86 -8.02 -1.89
C GLN A 73 3.69 -7.04 -1.82
N ILE A 74 3.96 -5.74 -1.74
CA ILE A 74 2.91 -4.70 -1.70
C ILE A 74 2.12 -4.70 -3.01
N LEU A 75 2.81 -4.74 -4.16
CA LEU A 75 2.16 -4.77 -5.47
C LEU A 75 1.27 -6.02 -5.63
N ALA A 76 1.75 -7.19 -5.20
CA ALA A 76 0.96 -8.42 -5.22
C ALA A 76 -0.24 -8.35 -4.27
N GLN A 77 -0.08 -7.75 -3.09
CA GLN A 77 -1.17 -7.59 -2.12
C GLN A 77 -2.29 -6.69 -2.66
N GLU A 78 -1.95 -5.60 -3.33
CA GLU A 78 -2.95 -4.73 -3.96
C GLU A 78 -3.74 -5.47 -5.05
N GLN A 79 -3.07 -6.27 -5.87
CA GLN A 79 -3.76 -7.11 -6.86
C GLN A 79 -4.70 -8.15 -6.21
N GLN A 80 -4.27 -8.77 -5.10
CA GLN A 80 -5.13 -9.68 -4.35
C GLN A 80 -6.34 -8.97 -3.74
N ARG A 81 -6.18 -7.71 -3.30
CA ARG A 81 -7.25 -6.91 -2.73
C ARG A 81 -8.35 -6.64 -3.74
N GLU A 82 -7.99 -6.27 -4.97
CA GLU A 82 -8.95 -6.04 -6.06
C GLU A 82 -9.76 -7.29 -6.37
N TYR A 83 -9.10 -8.45 -6.47
CA TYR A 83 -9.77 -9.74 -6.68
C TYR A 83 -10.75 -10.09 -5.55
N VAL A 84 -10.34 -9.88 -4.29
CA VAL A 84 -11.21 -10.12 -3.13
C VAL A 84 -12.42 -9.19 -3.13
N ASP A 85 -12.24 -7.92 -3.48
CA ASP A 85 -13.33 -6.94 -3.56
C ASP A 85 -14.36 -7.33 -4.63
N GLU A 86 -13.89 -7.73 -5.82
CA GLU A 86 -14.76 -8.22 -6.89
C GLU A 86 -15.56 -9.47 -6.47
N LEU A 87 -14.89 -10.43 -5.81
CA LEU A 87 -15.52 -11.64 -5.31
C LEU A 87 -16.59 -11.33 -4.24
N LEU A 88 -16.30 -10.41 -3.32
CA LEU A 88 -17.25 -9.97 -2.29
C LEU A 88 -18.45 -9.27 -2.93
N ASN A 89 -18.23 -8.40 -3.90
CA ASN A 89 -19.30 -7.74 -4.63
C ASN A 89 -20.19 -8.74 -5.37
N ALA A 90 -19.61 -9.74 -6.04
CA ALA A 90 -20.37 -10.82 -6.68
C ALA A 90 -21.21 -11.61 -5.67
N SER A 91 -20.64 -11.91 -4.49
CA SER A 91 -21.33 -12.61 -3.40
C SER A 91 -22.49 -11.81 -2.83
N LEU A 92 -22.32 -10.49 -2.66
CA LEU A 92 -23.38 -9.59 -2.19
C LEU A 92 -24.54 -9.52 -3.18
N ARG A 93 -24.26 -9.47 -4.49
CA ARG A 93 -25.30 -9.49 -5.53
C ARG A 93 -26.11 -10.79 -5.51
N LEU A 94 -25.45 -11.93 -5.30
CA LEU A 94 -26.15 -13.21 -5.15
C LEU A 94 -27.04 -13.22 -3.91
N LEU A 95 -26.53 -12.73 -2.78
CA LEU A 95 -27.31 -12.62 -1.55
C LEU A 95 -28.54 -11.72 -1.75
N ASP A 96 -28.39 -10.58 -2.42
CA ASP A 96 -29.46 -9.64 -2.74
C ASP A 96 -30.58 -10.32 -3.56
N VAL A 97 -30.20 -11.06 -4.62
CA VAL A 97 -31.15 -11.86 -5.42
C VAL A 97 -31.86 -12.91 -4.56
N CYS A 98 -31.13 -13.63 -3.70
CA CYS A 98 -31.73 -14.62 -2.81
C CYS A 98 -32.70 -13.99 -1.80
N THR A 99 -32.35 -12.83 -1.23
CA THR A 99 -33.25 -12.13 -0.29
C THR A 99 -34.50 -11.61 -1.00
N THR A 100 -34.37 -11.06 -2.20
CA THR A 100 -35.50 -10.60 -3.01
C THR A 100 -36.39 -11.78 -3.41
N SER A 101 -35.80 -12.91 -3.81
CA SER A 101 -36.53 -14.13 -4.12
C SER A 101 -37.33 -14.64 -2.91
N ASN A 102 -36.73 -14.65 -1.71
CA ASN A 102 -37.41 -15.06 -0.49
C ASN A 102 -38.57 -14.11 -0.12
N VAL A 103 -38.40 -12.80 -0.29
CA VAL A 103 -39.48 -11.81 -0.06
C VAL A 103 -40.64 -12.04 -1.02
N ILE A 104 -40.36 -12.21 -2.32
CA ILE A 104 -41.39 -12.50 -3.33
C ILE A 104 -42.13 -13.82 -3.03
N HIS A 105 -41.39 -14.84 -2.59
CA HIS A 105 -41.99 -16.14 -2.26
C HIS A 105 -42.94 -16.06 -1.06
N MET A 106 -42.59 -15.26 -0.05
CA MET A 106 -43.44 -15.03 1.13
C MET A 106 -44.70 -14.25 0.77
N ASP A 107 -44.59 -13.22 -0.08
CA ASP A 107 -45.75 -12.48 -0.59
C ASP A 107 -46.69 -13.36 -1.43
N ALA A 108 -46.15 -14.23 -2.27
CA ALA A 108 -46.95 -15.18 -3.06
C ALA A 108 -47.71 -16.16 -2.15
N CYS A 109 -47.04 -16.72 -1.14
CA CYS A 109 -47.66 -17.63 -0.18
C CYS A 109 -48.76 -16.97 0.66
N MET A 110 -48.56 -15.71 1.08
CA MET A 110 -49.58 -14.95 1.79
C MET A 110 -50.79 -14.59 0.92
N ASN A 111 -50.60 -14.36 -0.38
CA ASN A 111 -51.68 -14.07 -1.31
C ASN A 111 -52.48 -15.32 -1.73
N GLU A 112 -51.86 -16.50 -1.76
CA GLU A 112 -52.52 -17.76 -2.09
C GLU A 112 -53.30 -18.35 -0.89
N ALA A 113 -52.97 -17.94 0.33
CA ALA A 113 -53.66 -18.33 1.57
C ALA A 113 -54.90 -17.47 1.91
N ARG A 114 -55.34 -16.59 0.99
CA ARG A 114 -56.50 -15.70 1.14
C ARG A 114 -57.63 -16.11 0.21
#